data_AF-A0A4Y3RXT1-F1
#
_entry.id   AF-A0A4Y3RXT1-F1
#
_cell.length_a   1.000
_cell.length_b   1.000
_cell.length_c   1.000
_cell.angle_alpha   90.00
_cell.angle_beta   90.00
_cell.angle_gamma   90.00
#
_symmetry.space_group_name_H-M   'P 1'
#
loop_
_entity.id
_entity.type
_entity.pdbx_description
1 polymer ?
#
loop_
_entity_poly.entity_id
_entity_poly.type
_entity_poly.pdbx_seq_one_letter_code
_entity_poly.pdbx_strand_id
1 'polypeptide(L)'
;MGAIGPMEVRTDARGRPQLMPQYFAVLPEVRGQGLGRVLWRAAMHWGQSHGAAYQLLQTELDGPSDRLCQAEGLASLGFSHTTWA
;
A
#
# COMPACT_ATOMS: atom_id res chain seq x y z
N MET A 1 -11.83 -2.16 -13.75
CA MET A 1 -11.73 -3.32 -12.83
C MET A 1 -10.34 -3.36 -12.22
N GLY A 2 -10.26 -3.62 -10.91
CA GLY A 2 -9.03 -3.70 -10.13
C GLY A 2 -9.32 -4.31 -8.75
N ALA A 3 -8.28 -4.72 -8.02
CA ALA A 3 -8.41 -5.37 -6.72
C ALA A 3 -7.33 -4.90 -5.75
N ILE A 4 -7.65 -4.90 -4.46
CA ILE A 4 -6.73 -4.64 -3.35
C ILE A 4 -7.05 -5.60 -2.20
N GLY A 5 -6.02 -6.28 -1.66
CA GLY A 5 -6.18 -7.22 -0.56
C GLY A 5 -5.00 -8.21 -0.43
N PRO A 6 -5.06 -9.16 0.53
CA PRO A 6 -6.07 -9.30 1.58
C PRO A 6 -6.05 -8.13 2.59
N MET A 7 -7.16 -7.93 3.30
CA MET A 7 -7.31 -6.89 4.32
C MET A 7 -7.14 -7.52 5.70
N GLU A 8 -6.05 -7.18 6.39
CA GLU A 8 -5.72 -7.74 7.71
C GLU A 8 -5.02 -6.67 8.56
N VAL A 9 -5.41 -6.57 9.84
CA VAL A 9 -4.69 -5.80 10.85
C VAL A 9 -4.00 -6.76 11.81
N ARG A 10 -2.69 -6.63 11.97
CA ARG A 10 -1.88 -7.44 12.90
C ARG A 10 -1.13 -6.55 13.88
N THR A 11 -0.85 -7.07 15.06
CA THR A 11 -0.03 -6.38 16.04
C THR A 11 1.45 -6.51 15.71
N ASP A 12 2.18 -5.41 15.69
CA ASP A 12 3.63 -5.39 15.48
C ASP A 12 4.40 -5.86 16.74
N ALA A 13 5.72 -5.93 16.64
CA ALA A 13 6.59 -6.34 17.74
C ALA A 13 6.55 -5.40 18.98
N ARG A 14 5.99 -4.20 18.84
CA ARG A 14 5.81 -3.19 19.90
C ARG A 14 4.36 -3.09 20.39
N GLY A 15 3.46 -3.97 19.95
CA GLY A 15 2.07 -3.93 20.36
C GLY A 15 1.18 -2.98 19.53
N ARG A 16 1.68 -2.37 18.46
CA ARG A 16 0.92 -1.42 17.63
C ARG A 16 0.17 -2.14 16.50
N PRO A 17 -1.11 -1.82 16.27
CA PRO A 17 -1.87 -2.41 15.17
C PRO A 17 -1.38 -1.87 13.83
N GLN A 18 -1.02 -2.75 12.92
CA GLN A 18 -0.51 -2.47 11.59
C GLN A 18 -1.46 -3.08 10.55
N LEU A 19 -1.85 -2.27 9.56
CA LEU A 19 -2.46 -2.79 8.35
C LEU A 19 -1.39 -3.53 7.54
N MET A 20 -1.64 -4.80 7.24
CA MET A 20 -0.67 -5.61 6.50
C MET A 20 -0.52 -5.12 5.04
N PRO A 21 0.66 -5.31 4.43
CA PRO A 21 0.86 -4.99 3.02
C PRO A 21 -0.17 -5.73 2.15
N GLN A 22 -0.81 -5.01 1.24
CA GLN A 22 -1.78 -5.58 0.32
C GLN A 22 -1.17 -5.75 -1.07
N TYR A 23 -1.61 -6.78 -1.78
CA TYR A 23 -1.47 -6.81 -3.22
C TYR A 23 -2.49 -5.87 -3.84
N PHE A 24 -2.07 -5.15 -4.86
CA PHE A 24 -2.89 -4.15 -5.51
C PHE A 24 -2.62 -4.17 -7.02
N ALA A 25 -3.69 -4.23 -7.81
CA ALA A 25 -3.60 -4.20 -9.26
C ALA A 25 -4.81 -3.52 -9.90
N VAL A 26 -4.54 -2.81 -11.00
CA VAL A 26 -5.54 -2.25 -11.90
C VAL A 26 -5.26 -2.79 -13.30
N LEU A 27 -6.32 -3.29 -13.96
CA LEU A 27 -6.23 -3.81 -15.32
C LEU A 27 -5.66 -2.73 -16.27
N PRO A 28 -4.74 -3.09 -17.19
CA PRO A 28 -4.08 -2.13 -18.09
C PRO A 28 -5.03 -1.18 -18.82
N GLU A 29 -6.18 -1.69 -19.28
CA GLU A 29 -7.14 -0.99 -20.15
C GLU A 29 -7.85 0.17 -19.44
N VAL A 30 -7.82 0.20 -18.11
CA VAL A 30 -8.49 1.21 -17.28
C VAL A 30 -7.52 2.00 -16.41
N ARG A 31 -6.21 1.91 -16.68
CA ARG A 31 -5.20 2.73 -15.99
C ARG A 31 -5.33 4.20 -16.40
N GLY A 32 -4.75 5.10 -15.59
CA GLY A 32 -4.85 6.55 -15.80
C GLY A 32 -6.17 7.18 -15.36
N GLN A 33 -7.18 6.38 -14.99
CA GLN A 33 -8.50 6.87 -14.59
C GLN A 33 -8.66 7.07 -13.07
N GLY A 34 -7.56 7.01 -12.30
CA GLY A 34 -7.60 7.19 -10.85
C GLY A 34 -8.15 6.00 -10.03
N LEU A 35 -8.54 4.89 -10.68
CA LEU A 35 -9.07 3.70 -9.99
C LEU A 35 -8.13 3.15 -8.91
N GLY A 36 -6.82 3.24 -9.14
CA GLY A 36 -5.83 2.80 -8.15
C GLY A 36 -5.87 3.61 -6.86
N ARG A 37 -6.04 4.92 -6.97
CA ARG A 37 -6.21 5.82 -5.83
C ARG A 37 -7.52 5.54 -5.08
N VAL A 38 -8.59 5.24 -5.81
CA VAL A 38 -9.88 4.87 -5.19
C VAL A 38 -9.74 3.58 -4.36
N LEU A 39 -9.14 2.54 -4.94
CA LEU A 39 -8.89 1.27 -4.23
C LEU A 39 -7.99 1.47 -3.02
N TRP A 40 -6.90 2.21 -3.19
CA TRP A 40 -5.98 2.57 -2.10
C TRP A 40 -6.70 3.24 -0.94
N ARG A 41 -7.45 4.32 -1.20
CA ARG A 41 -8.18 5.04 -0.14
C ARG A 41 -9.24 4.19 0.54
N ALA A 42 -9.92 3.32 -0.21
CA ALA A 42 -10.87 2.38 0.38
C ALA A 42 -10.18 1.41 1.34
N ALA A 43 -9.00 0.90 0.97
CA ALA A 43 -8.21 0.05 1.84
C ALA A 43 -7.66 0.80 3.07
N MET A 44 -7.21 2.04 2.91
CA MET A 44 -6.72 2.85 4.03
C MET A 44 -7.84 3.17 5.01
N HIS A 45 -9.01 3.54 4.50
CA HIS A 45 -10.21 3.74 5.30
C HIS A 45 -10.60 2.47 6.05
N TRP A 46 -10.59 1.31 5.40
CA TRP A 46 -10.83 0.04 6.07
C TRP A 46 -9.80 -0.22 7.18
N GLY A 47 -8.51 0.00 6.93
CA GLY A 47 -7.47 -0.18 7.96
C GLY A 47 -7.71 0.72 9.16
N GLN A 48 -7.96 2.01 8.92
CA GLN A 48 -8.29 2.97 9.97
C GLN A 48 -9.52 2.54 10.78
N SER A 49 -10.60 2.12 10.10
CA SER A 49 -11.83 1.69 10.77
C SER A 49 -11.66 0.40 11.57
N HIS A 50 -10.64 -0.40 11.27
CA HIS A 50 -10.27 -1.63 12.00
C HIS A 50 -9.09 -1.41 12.97
N GLY A 51 -8.79 -0.15 13.28
CA GLY A 51 -7.83 0.21 14.32
C GLY A 51 -6.36 0.17 13.90
N ALA A 52 -6.05 0.02 12.61
CA ALA A 52 -4.66 0.13 12.15
C ALA A 52 -4.10 1.53 12.44
N ALA A 53 -2.94 1.57 13.10
CA ALA A 53 -2.23 2.80 13.39
C ALA A 53 -1.33 3.25 12.23
N TYR A 54 -0.85 2.30 11.43
CA TYR A 54 0.00 2.56 10.27
C TYR A 54 -0.04 1.40 9.27
N GLN A 55 0.55 1.62 8.10
CA GLN A 55 0.90 0.59 7.13
C GLN A 55 2.37 0.75 6.73
N LEU A 56 3.03 -0.36 6.43
CA LEU A 56 4.33 -0.37 5.77
C LEU A 56 4.19 -1.09 4.44
N LEU A 57 4.86 -0.57 3.42
CA LEU A 57 4.86 -1.12 2.08
C LEU A 57 6.27 -1.11 1.51
N GLN A 58 6.51 -2.03 0.60
CA GLN A 58 7.68 -2.01 -0.27
C GLN A 58 7.18 -1.85 -1.71
N THR A 59 7.75 -0.89 -2.42
CA THR A 59 7.44 -0.62 -3.82
C THR A 59 8.72 -0.55 -4.61
N GLU A 60 8.64 -0.87 -5.89
CA GLU A 60 9.71 -0.57 -6.83
C GLU A 60 9.87 0.94 -6.96
N LEU A 61 11.12 1.41 -6.91
CA LEU A 61 11.44 2.83 -6.99
C LEU A 61 10.95 3.43 -8.30
N ASP A 62 10.34 4.61 -8.21
CA ASP A 62 9.75 5.36 -9.33
C ASP A 62 8.64 4.62 -10.09
N GLY A 63 8.22 3.45 -9.60
CA GLY A 63 7.13 2.66 -10.17
C GLY A 63 5.74 3.27 -9.90
N PRO A 64 4.68 2.74 -10.55
CA PRO A 64 3.33 3.27 -10.37
C PRO A 64 2.83 3.26 -8.92
N SER A 65 3.17 2.21 -8.15
CA SER A 65 2.79 2.10 -6.74
C SER A 65 3.54 3.09 -5.86
N ASP A 66 4.83 3.31 -6.12
CA ASP A 66 5.64 4.29 -5.39
C ASP A 66 5.10 5.71 -5.59
N ARG A 67 4.85 6.10 -6.84
CA ARG A 67 4.24 7.40 -7.17
C ARG A 67 2.87 7.59 -6.53
N LEU A 68 2.06 6.52 -6.46
CA LEU A 68 0.78 6.56 -5.76
C LEU A 68 0.97 6.79 -4.26
N CYS A 69 1.88 6.06 -3.61
CA CYS A 69 2.18 6.20 -2.19
C CYS A 69 2.66 7.62 -1.85
N GLN A 70 3.62 8.15 -2.62
CA GLN A 70 4.11 9.51 -2.45
C GLN A 70 3.01 10.56 -2.64
N ALA A 71 2.16 10.40 -3.67
CA ALA A 71 1.04 11.31 -3.92
C ALA A 71 -0.07 11.24 -2.85
N GLU A 72 -0.15 10.14 -2.10
CA GLU A 72 -1.07 9.97 -0.96
C GLU A 72 -0.40 10.32 0.38
N GLY A 73 0.83 10.87 0.35
CA GLY A 73 1.51 11.44 1.51
C GLY A 73 2.34 10.45 2.33
N LEU A 74 2.65 9.28 1.80
CA LEU A 74 3.49 8.30 2.50
C LEU A 74 4.95 8.76 2.49
N ALA A 75 5.62 8.60 3.63
CA ALA A 75 7.03 8.91 3.78
C ALA A 75 7.90 7.67 3.53
N SER A 76 8.99 7.85 2.79
CA SER A 76 10.02 6.82 2.61
C SER A 76 10.78 6.59 3.91
N LEU A 77 10.84 5.33 4.37
CA LEU A 77 11.59 4.95 5.58
C LEU A 77 12.99 4.42 5.27
N GLY A 78 13.26 3.99 4.03
CA GLY A 78 14.54 3.45 3.59
C GLY A 78 14.44 2.76 2.23
N PHE A 79 15.58 2.30 1.73
CA PHE A 79 15.70 1.61 0.44
C PHE A 79 16.36 0.24 0.64
N SER A 80 15.80 -0.79 -0.01
CA SER A 80 16.39 -2.13 -0.06
C SER A 80 17.10 -2.33 -1.39
N HIS A 81 18.34 -2.83 -1.35
CA HIS A 81 19.05 -3.25 -2.55
C HIS A 81 19.02 -4.76 -2.67
N THR A 82 18.64 -5.28 -3.84
CA THR A 82 18.81 -6.70 -4.15
C THR A 82 20.24 -6.90 -4.63
N THR A 83 21.04 -7.64 -3.87
CA THR A 83 22.35 -8.12 -4.31
C THR A 83 22.16 -9.45 -5.02
N TRP A 84 22.66 -9.56 -6.25
CA TRP A 84 22.77 -10.86 -6.92
C TRP A 84 23.94 -11.63 -6.28
N ALA A 85 23.70 -12.88 -5.88
CA ALA A 85 24.72 -13.80 -5.39
C ALA A 85 25.35 -14.58 -6.55
#